data_AF-A0A0B7H2D5-F1
#
_entry.id   AF-A0A0B7H2D5-F1
#
_cell.length_a   1.000
_cell.length_b   1.000
_cell.length_c   1.000
_cell.angle_alpha   90.00
_cell.angle_beta   90.00
_cell.angle_gamma   90.00
#
_symmetry.space_group_name_H-M   'P 1'
#
loop_
_entity.id
_entity.type
_entity.pdbx_description
1 polymer ?
#
loop_
_entity_poly.entity_id
_entity_poly.type
_entity_poly.pdbx_seq_one_letter_code
_entity_poly.pdbx_strand_id
1 'polypeptide(L)'
;MLYENGYDIKILNTINFKKSMKYNPFAYLRSEKDILKLVQTIIANTKGDGEKAGEDFWVKAEKLYYTALIGYIYYEAPEEEKNFATLLDMIDASEVREDDETYMNPIDRLFEALEKREPTHFAVKQYKKYKLAAGKTAKSILISCGARLAPFDIRELRELMSEDELELDTL
;
A
#
# COMPACT_ATOMS: atom_id res chain seq x y z
N MET A 1 17.03 -31.70 -13.91
CA MET A 1 15.69 -31.25 -14.36
C MET A 1 14.76 -31.30 -13.15
N LEU A 2 14.58 -30.19 -12.42
CA LEU A 2 13.79 -30.18 -11.18
C LEU A 2 12.32 -30.54 -11.44
N TYR A 3 11.76 -30.03 -12.53
CA TYR A 3 10.40 -30.33 -12.97
C TYR A 3 10.18 -31.83 -13.19
N GLU A 4 11.14 -32.50 -13.86
CA GLU A 4 11.09 -33.95 -14.08
C GLU A 4 11.25 -34.79 -12.83
N ASN A 5 11.69 -34.20 -11.71
CA ASN A 5 11.77 -34.87 -10.41
C ASN A 5 10.55 -34.57 -9.53
N GLY A 6 9.46 -34.02 -10.10
CA GLY A 6 8.20 -33.79 -9.41
C GLY A 6 8.16 -32.54 -8.52
N TYR A 7 9.12 -31.62 -8.66
CA TYR A 7 9.09 -30.34 -7.94
C TYR A 7 8.16 -29.35 -8.66
N ASP A 8 7.33 -28.65 -7.90
CA ASP A 8 6.70 -27.42 -8.36
C ASP A 8 7.74 -26.29 -8.33
N ILE A 9 7.83 -25.53 -9.42
CA ILE A 9 8.87 -24.50 -9.61
C ILE A 9 8.18 -23.14 -9.68
N LYS A 10 8.35 -22.35 -8.62
CA LYS A 10 7.89 -20.97 -8.57
C LYS A 10 9.00 -20.01 -9.04
N ILE A 11 8.69 -19.08 -9.95
CA ILE A 11 9.68 -18.19 -10.59
C ILE A 11 9.24 -16.72 -10.45
N LEU A 12 10.04 -15.93 -9.73
CA LEU A 12 9.94 -14.46 -9.74
C LEU A 12 11.12 -13.87 -10.54
N ASN A 13 10.86 -13.33 -11.73
CA ASN A 13 11.86 -12.79 -12.63
C ASN A 13 11.81 -11.25 -12.66
N THR A 14 12.74 -10.62 -11.94
CA THR A 14 12.81 -9.16 -11.80
C THR A 14 13.52 -8.45 -12.97
N ILE A 15 13.96 -9.19 -13.99
CA ILE A 15 14.60 -8.65 -15.21
C ILE A 15 13.64 -8.73 -16.40
N ASN A 16 12.96 -9.86 -16.57
CA ASN A 16 11.98 -10.07 -17.62
C ASN A 16 10.66 -10.54 -17.01
N PHE A 17 9.78 -9.58 -16.70
CA PHE A 17 8.48 -9.81 -16.08
C PHE A 17 7.59 -10.75 -16.88
N LYS A 18 7.74 -10.82 -18.21
CA LYS A 18 6.99 -11.75 -19.08
C LYS A 18 7.38 -13.22 -18.89
N LYS A 19 8.49 -13.48 -18.20
CA LYS A 19 8.96 -14.82 -17.81
C LYS A 19 8.93 -15.00 -16.28
N SER A 20 8.06 -14.25 -15.62
CA SER A 20 7.82 -14.33 -14.19
C SER A 20 6.41 -14.83 -13.93
N MET A 21 6.24 -15.49 -12.79
CA MET A 21 4.96 -15.60 -12.11
C MET A 21 4.65 -14.27 -11.41
N LYS A 22 3.36 -14.04 -11.13
CA LYS A 22 2.90 -12.86 -10.39
C LYS A 22 3.04 -13.05 -8.89
N TYR A 23 3.27 -11.94 -8.20
CA TYR A 23 3.45 -11.88 -6.76
C TYR A 23 2.59 -10.77 -6.16
N ASN A 24 1.64 -11.13 -5.30
CA ASN A 24 0.83 -10.13 -4.60
C ASN A 24 1.03 -10.20 -3.08
N PRO A 25 1.69 -9.21 -2.46
CA PRO A 25 1.95 -9.21 -1.01
C PRO A 25 0.67 -9.20 -0.16
N PHE A 26 -0.46 -8.71 -0.68
CA PHE A 26 -1.74 -8.72 0.05
C PHE A 26 -2.26 -10.14 0.29
N ALA A 27 -1.94 -11.09 -0.60
CA ALA A 27 -2.30 -12.49 -0.46
C ALA A 27 -1.70 -13.14 0.80
N TYR A 28 -0.71 -12.49 1.43
CA TYR A 28 0.00 -12.98 2.62
C TYR A 28 -0.34 -12.22 3.90
N LEU A 29 -1.24 -11.23 3.85
CA LEU A 29 -1.70 -10.52 5.03
C LEU A 29 -2.70 -11.38 5.81
N ARG A 30 -2.49 -11.51 7.13
CA ARG A 30 -3.39 -12.26 8.03
C ARG A 30 -3.80 -11.46 9.26
N SER A 31 -3.12 -10.35 9.54
CA SER A 31 -3.31 -9.53 10.74
C SER A 31 -2.83 -8.09 10.56
N GLU A 32 -3.19 -7.22 11.51
CA GLU A 32 -2.68 -5.85 11.59
C GLU A 32 -1.15 -5.82 11.70
N LYS A 33 -0.55 -6.85 12.32
CA LYS A 33 0.91 -6.96 12.42
C LYS A 33 1.54 -7.12 11.03
N ASP A 34 0.90 -7.85 10.13
CA ASP A 34 1.41 -8.07 8.78
C ASP A 34 1.22 -6.83 7.90
N ILE A 35 0.14 -6.07 8.12
CA ILE A 35 -0.02 -4.73 7.52
C ILE A 35 1.17 -3.83 7.91
N LEU A 36 1.50 -3.77 9.21
CA LEU A 36 2.63 -2.97 9.69
C LEU A 36 3.97 -3.44 9.10
N LYS A 37 4.17 -4.75 8.93
CA LYS A 37 5.35 -5.30 8.26
C LYS A 37 5.41 -4.86 6.80
N LEU A 38 4.31 -4.96 6.05
CA LEU A 38 4.26 -4.55 4.65
C LEU A 38 4.57 -3.06 4.50
N VAL A 39 3.99 -2.21 5.34
CA VAL A 39 4.30 -0.77 5.39
C VAL A 39 5.78 -0.54 5.67
N GLN A 40 6.35 -1.24 6.65
CA GLN A 40 7.78 -1.13 6.95
C GLN A 40 8.65 -1.59 5.78
N THR A 41 8.24 -2.63 5.06
CA THR A 41 8.93 -3.12 3.85
C THR A 41 8.90 -2.06 2.75
N ILE A 42 7.76 -1.40 2.50
CA ILE A 42 7.65 -0.31 1.51
C ILE A 42 8.63 0.81 1.88
N ILE A 43 8.58 1.32 3.11
CA ILE A 43 9.45 2.41 3.57
C ILE A 43 10.94 2.03 3.47
N ALA A 44 11.29 0.82 3.91
CA ALA A 44 12.69 0.38 3.95
C ALA A 44 13.31 0.18 2.55
N ASN A 45 12.50 -0.20 1.56
CA ASN A 45 12.96 -0.47 0.19
C ASN A 45 12.76 0.71 -0.78
N THR A 46 12.19 1.82 -0.31
CA THR A 46 11.99 3.05 -1.10
C THR A 46 12.73 4.25 -0.51
N LYS A 47 13.61 4.03 0.49
CA LYS A 47 14.50 5.06 1.03
C LYS A 47 15.57 5.43 -0.01
N GLY A 48 15.89 6.71 -0.13
CA GLY A 48 16.99 7.16 -0.99
C GLY A 48 18.36 6.85 -0.36
N ASP A 49 19.38 6.65 -1.20
CA ASP A 49 20.77 6.54 -0.73
C ASP A 49 21.21 7.89 -0.11
N GLY A 50 21.44 7.91 1.20
CA GLY A 50 21.96 9.08 1.92
C GLY A 50 20.96 9.81 2.83
N GLU A 51 19.68 9.41 2.87
CA GLU A 51 18.77 9.90 3.90
C GLU A 51 19.22 9.37 5.28
N LYS A 52 19.45 10.28 6.23
CA LYS A 52 19.76 9.90 7.61
C LYS A 52 18.64 9.00 8.13
N ALA A 53 18.99 7.75 8.44
CA ALA A 53 18.12 6.70 8.97
C ALA A 53 17.57 7.03 10.37
N GLY A 54 16.71 8.03 10.46
CA GLY A 54 15.87 8.31 11.61
C GLY A 54 14.40 8.28 11.20
N GLU A 55 13.51 7.89 12.11
CA GLU A 55 12.08 8.11 11.92
C GLU A 55 11.77 9.61 12.02
N ASP A 56 12.01 10.32 10.93
CA ASP A 56 11.60 11.72 10.83
C ASP A 56 10.07 11.82 10.74
N PHE A 57 9.58 13.06 10.83
CA PHE A 57 8.14 13.35 10.80
C PHE A 57 7.47 12.79 9.53
N TRP A 58 8.12 12.87 8.37
CA TRP A 58 7.56 12.45 7.09
C TRP A 58 7.39 10.94 7.06
N VAL A 59 8.43 10.18 7.42
CA VAL A 59 8.35 8.72 7.48
C VAL A 59 7.24 8.25 8.42
N LYS A 60 7.05 8.91 9.58
CA LYS A 60 5.95 8.56 10.49
C LYS A 60 4.58 8.85 9.89
N ALA A 61 4.43 9.96 9.20
CA ALA A 61 3.17 10.33 8.54
C ALA A 61 2.85 9.41 7.35
N GLU A 62 3.84 9.06 6.53
CA GLU A 62 3.71 8.08 5.45
C GLU A 62 3.27 6.71 5.99
N LYS A 63 3.90 6.26 7.08
CA LYS A 63 3.51 5.01 7.75
C LYS A 63 2.05 5.04 8.19
N LEU A 64 1.58 6.14 8.80
CA LEU A 64 0.16 6.29 9.18
C LEU A 64 -0.74 6.16 7.96
N TYR A 65 -0.38 6.82 6.86
CA TYR A 65 -1.18 6.83 5.66
C TYR A 65 -1.24 5.45 4.97
N TYR A 66 -0.09 4.83 4.72
CA TYR A 66 -0.05 3.49 4.15
C TYR A 66 -0.74 2.46 5.03
N THR A 67 -0.58 2.53 6.35
CA THR A 67 -1.27 1.61 7.26
C THR A 67 -2.79 1.77 7.17
N ALA A 68 -3.28 3.00 7.03
CA ALA A 68 -4.70 3.26 6.83
C ALA A 68 -5.19 2.64 5.51
N LEU A 69 -4.54 2.94 4.38
CA LEU A 69 -4.97 2.46 3.07
C LEU A 69 -4.86 0.94 2.92
N ILE A 70 -3.72 0.36 3.27
CA ILE A 70 -3.52 -1.10 3.22
C ILE A 70 -4.49 -1.80 4.17
N GLY A 71 -4.73 -1.22 5.36
CA GLY A 71 -5.75 -1.73 6.27
C GLY A 71 -7.14 -1.68 5.66
N TYR A 72 -7.53 -0.58 5.03
CA TYR A 72 -8.82 -0.47 4.34
C TYR A 72 -8.93 -1.55 3.25
N ILE A 73 -7.96 -1.66 2.36
CA ILE A 73 -7.94 -2.65 1.29
C ILE A 73 -8.06 -4.07 1.85
N TYR A 74 -7.27 -4.40 2.88
CA TYR A 74 -7.28 -5.73 3.49
C TYR A 74 -8.64 -6.14 4.08
N TYR A 75 -9.31 -5.22 4.81
CA TYR A 75 -10.56 -5.52 5.50
C TYR A 75 -11.83 -5.32 4.64
N GLU A 76 -11.80 -4.37 3.70
CA GLU A 76 -13.01 -3.86 3.04
C GLU A 76 -13.05 -4.08 1.53
N ALA A 77 -11.90 -4.19 0.86
CA ALA A 77 -11.88 -4.38 -0.58
C ALA A 77 -12.24 -5.84 -0.95
N PRO A 78 -12.90 -6.06 -2.10
CA PRO A 78 -13.07 -7.40 -2.64
C PRO A 78 -11.70 -8.01 -3.00
N GLU A 79 -11.62 -9.34 -3.09
CA GLU A 79 -10.35 -10.06 -3.19
C GLU A 79 -9.53 -9.65 -4.42
N GLU A 80 -10.19 -9.43 -5.55
CA GLU A 80 -9.61 -8.95 -6.81
C GLU A 80 -8.98 -7.55 -6.72
N GLU A 81 -9.41 -6.73 -5.75
CA GLU A 81 -8.89 -5.38 -5.53
C GLU A 81 -7.83 -5.34 -4.42
N LYS A 82 -7.52 -6.45 -3.76
CA LYS A 82 -6.49 -6.50 -2.72
C LYS A 82 -5.10 -6.56 -3.33
N ASN A 83 -4.63 -5.47 -3.93
CA ASN A 83 -3.34 -5.42 -4.60
C ASN A 83 -2.73 -4.01 -4.58
N PHE A 84 -1.52 -3.88 -5.14
CA PHE A 84 -0.81 -2.61 -5.21
C PHE A 84 -1.46 -1.60 -6.15
N ALA A 85 -2.15 -2.04 -7.21
CA ALA A 85 -2.82 -1.11 -8.13
C ALA A 85 -3.90 -0.30 -7.38
N THR A 86 -4.73 -0.98 -6.59
CA THR A 86 -5.72 -0.31 -5.73
C THR A 86 -5.07 0.65 -4.74
N LEU A 87 -3.93 0.26 -4.14
CA LEU A 87 -3.20 1.15 -3.23
C LEU A 87 -2.74 2.44 -3.93
N LEU A 88 -2.22 2.34 -5.15
CA LEU A 88 -1.83 3.51 -5.96
C LEU A 88 -3.04 4.37 -6.32
N ASP A 89 -4.11 3.74 -6.83
CA ASP A 89 -5.34 4.44 -7.22
C ASP A 89 -5.96 5.19 -6.02
N MET A 90 -5.89 4.61 -4.82
CA MET A 90 -6.33 5.29 -3.60
C MET A 90 -5.46 6.51 -3.29
N ILE A 91 -4.14 6.43 -3.42
CA ILE A 91 -3.23 7.57 -3.19
C ILE A 91 -3.53 8.69 -4.19
N ASP A 92 -3.73 8.36 -5.46
CA ASP A 92 -4.05 9.33 -6.52
C ASP A 92 -5.41 10.00 -6.29
N ALA A 93 -6.38 9.27 -5.77
CA ALA A 93 -7.70 9.79 -5.41
C ALA A 93 -7.69 10.66 -4.13
N SER A 94 -6.56 10.80 -3.45
CA SER A 94 -6.46 11.48 -2.14
C SER A 94 -6.22 12.99 -2.26
N GLU A 95 -6.95 13.68 -3.12
CA GLU A 95 -6.77 15.12 -3.35
C GLU A 95 -6.93 15.93 -2.06
N VAL A 96 -6.04 16.91 -1.85
CA VAL A 96 -6.11 17.86 -0.73
C VAL A 96 -6.17 19.29 -1.29
N ARG A 97 -7.15 20.07 -0.82
CA ARG A 97 -7.30 21.50 -1.12
C ARG A 97 -6.82 22.30 0.09
N GLU A 98 -5.86 23.19 -0.13
CA GLU A 98 -5.22 23.95 0.96
C GLU A 98 -6.10 25.10 1.47
N ASP A 99 -7.03 25.57 0.64
CA ASP A 99 -7.93 26.70 0.87
C ASP A 99 -9.35 26.28 1.30
N ASP A 100 -9.65 24.98 1.29
CA ASP A 100 -10.95 24.43 1.68
C ASP A 100 -10.76 23.18 2.56
N GLU A 101 -10.71 23.40 3.88
CA GLU A 101 -10.62 22.32 4.87
C GLU A 101 -11.91 21.47 4.95
N THR A 102 -13.01 21.93 4.35
CA THR A 102 -14.28 21.19 4.31
C THR A 102 -14.38 20.25 3.12
N TYR A 103 -13.45 20.36 2.16
CA TYR A 103 -13.39 19.47 1.02
C TYR A 103 -13.15 18.02 1.45
N MET A 104 -13.98 17.12 0.94
CA MET A 104 -13.84 15.67 1.13
C MET A 104 -13.60 15.00 -0.21
N ASN A 105 -12.42 14.39 -0.35
CA ASN A 105 -12.07 13.58 -1.51
C ASN A 105 -12.75 12.19 -1.43
N PRO A 106 -12.66 11.35 -2.47
CA PRO A 106 -13.24 10.00 -2.45
C PRO A 106 -12.77 9.14 -1.26
N ILE A 107 -11.49 9.22 -0.90
CA ILE A 107 -10.91 8.43 0.20
C ILE A 107 -11.47 8.89 1.55
N ASP A 108 -11.61 10.20 1.77
CA ASP A 108 -12.25 10.75 2.98
C ASP A 108 -13.65 10.15 3.16
N ARG A 109 -14.43 10.04 2.08
CA ARG A 109 -15.79 9.49 2.11
C ARG A 109 -15.81 7.99 2.40
N LEU A 110 -14.85 7.22 1.86
CA LEU A 110 -14.72 5.80 2.17
C LEU A 110 -14.44 5.60 3.67
N PHE A 111 -13.50 6.35 4.24
CA PHE A 111 -13.18 6.26 5.66
C PHE A 111 -14.30 6.80 6.56
N GLU A 112 -15.03 7.84 6.15
CA GLU A 112 -16.20 8.34 6.88
C GLU A 112 -17.32 7.30 6.93
N ALA A 113 -17.60 6.62 5.80
CA ALA A 113 -18.59 5.56 5.73
C ALA A 113 -18.19 4.35 6.60
N LEU A 114 -16.92 3.96 6.53
CA LEU A 114 -16.38 2.89 7.38
C LEU A 114 -16.46 3.25 8.86
N GLU A 115 -16.11 4.48 9.23
CA GLU A 115 -16.19 4.96 10.60
C GLU A 115 -17.63 4.94 11.14
N LYS A 116 -18.62 5.36 10.34
CA LYS A 116 -20.03 5.33 10.72
C LYS A 116 -20.50 3.92 11.06
N ARG A 117 -19.98 2.91 10.36
CA ARG A 117 -20.30 1.49 10.61
C ARG A 117 -19.50 0.90 11.77
N GLU A 118 -18.20 1.20 11.84
CA GLU A 118 -17.29 0.69 12.86
C GLU A 118 -16.28 1.76 13.32
N PRO A 119 -16.62 2.55 14.35
CA PRO A 119 -15.78 3.66 14.82
C PRO A 119 -14.41 3.22 15.37
N THR A 120 -14.31 1.96 15.82
CA THR A 120 -13.09 1.40 16.40
C THR A 120 -12.19 0.67 15.40
N HIS A 121 -12.56 0.67 14.12
CA HIS A 121 -11.84 -0.05 13.06
C HIS A 121 -10.37 0.40 12.97
N PHE A 122 -9.47 -0.57 12.73
CA PHE A 122 -8.02 -0.32 12.73
C PHE A 122 -7.61 0.73 11.69
N ALA A 123 -8.09 0.59 10.45
CA ALA A 123 -7.77 1.50 9.36
C ALA A 123 -8.26 2.95 9.65
N VAL A 124 -9.48 3.09 10.19
CA VAL A 124 -10.07 4.40 10.56
C VAL A 124 -9.21 5.11 11.61
N LYS A 125 -8.74 4.38 12.63
CA LYS A 125 -7.87 4.96 13.66
C LYS A 125 -6.56 5.49 13.11
N GLN A 126 -5.98 4.86 12.09
CA GLN A 126 -4.74 5.37 11.46
C GLN A 126 -5.04 6.56 10.55
N TYR A 127 -6.12 6.48 9.77
CA TYR A 127 -6.54 7.56 8.88
C TYR A 127 -6.82 8.85 9.65
N LYS A 128 -7.52 8.77 10.79
CA LYS A 128 -7.76 9.91 11.67
C LYS A 128 -6.48 10.59 12.15
N LYS A 129 -5.44 9.82 12.49
CA LYS A 129 -4.15 10.38 12.91
C LYS A 129 -3.47 11.11 11.75
N TYR A 130 -3.55 10.55 10.53
CA TYR A 130 -3.07 11.22 9.33
C TYR A 130 -3.84 12.53 9.07
N LYS A 131 -5.17 12.53 9.18
CA LYS A 131 -6.04 13.72 8.99
C LYS A 131 -5.83 14.84 10.02
N LEU A 132 -5.00 14.64 11.06
CA LEU A 132 -4.54 15.74 11.92
C LEU A 132 -3.53 16.66 11.23
N ALA A 133 -2.96 16.25 10.09
CA ALA A 133 -2.08 17.10 9.29
C ALA A 133 -2.88 18.22 8.61
N ALA A 134 -2.40 19.46 8.72
CA ALA A 134 -2.95 20.60 7.98
C ALA A 134 -2.82 20.40 6.47
N GLY A 135 -3.67 21.05 5.66
CA GLY A 135 -3.77 20.81 4.22
C GLY A 135 -2.43 20.82 3.46
N LYS A 136 -1.58 21.84 3.71
CA LYS A 136 -0.24 21.91 3.11
C LYS A 136 0.65 20.73 3.49
N THR A 137 0.63 20.33 4.76
CA THR A 137 1.39 19.18 5.26
C THR A 137 0.86 17.86 4.72
N ALA A 138 -0.47 17.68 4.68
CA ALA A 138 -1.12 16.50 4.11
C ALA A 138 -0.74 16.31 2.63
N LYS A 139 -0.72 17.41 1.86
CA LYS A 139 -0.26 17.40 0.46
C LYS A 139 1.20 16.99 0.31
N SER A 140 2.09 17.49 1.17
CA SER A 140 3.50 17.05 1.18
C SER A 140 3.65 15.56 1.53
N ILE A 141 2.86 15.04 2.46
CA ILE A 141 2.85 13.61 2.81
C ILE A 141 2.42 12.77 1.60
N LEU A 142 1.35 13.18 0.91
CA LEU A 142 0.84 12.47 -0.27
C LEU A 142 1.84 12.46 -1.42
N ILE A 143 2.51 13.58 -1.69
CA ILE A 143 3.59 13.64 -2.69
C ILE A 143 4.70 12.65 -2.32
N SER A 144 5.07 12.58 -1.04
CA SER A 144 6.10 11.64 -0.55
C SER A 144 5.67 10.19 -0.74
N CYS A 145 4.42 9.85 -0.38
CA CYS A 145 3.86 8.52 -0.63
C CYS A 145 3.87 8.17 -2.12
N GLY A 146 3.33 9.04 -2.98
CA GLY A 146 3.31 8.84 -4.43
C GLY A 146 4.72 8.66 -5.01
N ALA A 147 5.69 9.47 -4.59
CA ALA A 147 7.07 9.35 -5.04
C ALA A 147 7.71 7.99 -4.71
N ARG A 148 7.42 7.42 -3.53
CA ARG A 148 7.92 6.09 -3.15
C ARG A 148 7.32 4.98 -4.01
N LEU A 149 6.06 5.10 -4.39
CA LEU A 149 5.35 4.08 -5.17
C LEU A 149 5.36 4.33 -6.68
N ALA A 150 5.96 5.43 -7.15
CA ALA A 150 6.08 5.76 -8.58
C ALA A 150 6.63 4.63 -9.47
N PRO A 151 7.57 3.75 -9.02
CA PRO A 151 7.98 2.61 -9.83
C PRO A 151 6.82 1.67 -10.22
N PHE A 152 5.77 1.57 -9.39
CA PHE A 152 4.59 0.75 -9.65
C PHE A 152 3.60 1.39 -10.65
N ASP A 153 3.89 2.59 -11.16
CA ASP A 153 3.21 3.15 -12.34
C ASP A 153 3.66 2.49 -13.64
N ILE A 154 4.77 1.76 -13.63
CA ILE A 154 5.19 0.96 -14.76
C ILE A 154 4.20 -0.20 -14.92
N ARG A 155 3.46 -0.19 -16.03
CA ARG A 155 2.42 -1.19 -16.33
C ARG A 155 2.88 -2.63 -16.11
N GLU A 156 4.08 -2.98 -16.59
CA GLU A 156 4.60 -4.36 -16.47
C GLU A 156 4.85 -4.76 -15.00
N LEU A 157 5.28 -3.82 -14.15
CA LEU A 157 5.45 -4.07 -12.72
C LEU A 157 4.10 -4.13 -11.99
N ARG A 158 3.15 -3.29 -12.39
CA ARG A 158 1.77 -3.32 -11.87
C ARG A 158 1.08 -4.65 -12.18
N GLU A 159 1.22 -5.14 -13.41
CA GLU A 159 0.71 -6.45 -13.86
C GLU A 159 1.37 -7.62 -13.12
N LEU A 160 2.68 -7.52 -12.86
CA LEU A 160 3.41 -8.52 -12.06
C LEU A 160 2.84 -8.66 -10.64
N MET A 161 2.26 -7.59 -10.09
CA MET A 161 1.79 -7.54 -8.70
C MET A 161 0.27 -7.55 -8.54
N SER A 162 -0.46 -7.85 -9.61
CA SER A 162 -1.93 -7.80 -9.58
C SER A 162 -2.55 -8.97 -8.82
N GLU A 163 -1.92 -10.14 -8.90
CA GLU A 163 -2.41 -11.42 -8.39
C GLU A 163 -1.24 -12.22 -7.82
N ASP A 164 -1.51 -13.26 -7.03
CA ASP A 164 -0.47 -14.15 -6.53
C ASP A 164 -0.53 -15.51 -7.22
N GLU A 165 0.56 -15.87 -7.89
CA GLU A 165 0.76 -17.20 -8.48
C GLU A 165 1.85 -17.97 -7.71
N LEU A 166 2.64 -17.28 -6.89
CA LEU A 166 3.76 -17.85 -6.16
C LEU A 166 3.32 -18.77 -5.01
N GLU A 167 2.19 -18.49 -4.35
CA GLU A 167 1.63 -19.31 -3.28
C GLU A 167 2.67 -19.65 -2.19
N LEU A 168 3.47 -18.66 -1.79
CA LEU A 168 4.63 -18.86 -0.91
C LEU A 168 4.24 -19.37 0.49
N ASP A 169 2.99 -19.24 0.89
CA ASP A 169 2.45 -19.73 2.16
C ASP A 169 2.04 -21.21 2.12
N THR A 170 2.08 -21.85 0.94
CA THR A 170 1.75 -23.27 0.76
C THR A 170 2.97 -24.17 0.55
N LEU A 171 4.18 -23.61 0.66
CA LEU A 171 5.47 -24.30 0.45
C LEU A 171 5.92 -25.15 1.66
#